data_AF-A0A7W0QMI8-F1
#
_entry.id   AF-A0A7W0QMI8-F1
#
_cell.length_a   1.000
_cell.length_b   1.000
_cell.length_c   1.000
_cell.angle_alpha   90.00
_cell.angle_beta   90.00
_cell.angle_gamma   90.00
#
_symmetry.space_group_name_H-M   'P 1'
#
loop_
_entity.id
_entity.type
_entity.pdbx_description
1 polymer ?
#
loop_
_entity_poly.entity_id
_entity_poly.type
_entity_poly.pdbx_seq_one_letter_code
_entity_poly.pdbx_strand_id
1 'polypeptide(L)'
;MAPHATDPVTAPTPGRTFQPYIPATQSPAEFTAKAIALGILFGVIFGASTVYLGLRAGLTVSASIPIAVLAISVLKKFGGSTILENNIVQTIGSAGESVAGGVVFTIPALIFLVPHGPAYFNYTQILLLAFAGGILGVLMMVPLRRALIVKEHGVLPYPEGTACAEVLVAGERGGKLAALVFSGLGIGALWKSLSWIFGVFRTEVGHSIARTGVLPNATVAIDISPEYMGVGYVIGPRIAGTMVAGGVLSWLVLLPLISIMGAYITVPFPPITSANALNAATGQPFLISEMGPGQIWSAYIRYIGAGAVLAAGLITLGRSLPTIVSSAREGVMGFGVWALRAALRTERDKDDARDN
;
A
#
# COMPACT_ATOMS: atom_id res chain seq x y z
N MET A 1 21.32 30.60 19.57
CA MET A 1 19.88 30.32 19.53
C MET A 1 19.30 31.18 18.41
N ALA A 2 19.20 30.64 17.20
CA ALA A 2 18.62 31.29 16.04
C ALA A 2 17.82 30.23 15.27
N PRO A 3 16.60 30.54 14.78
CA PRO A 3 15.71 29.55 14.19
C PRO A 3 16.16 29.24 12.76
N HIS A 4 16.37 27.97 12.45
CA HIS A 4 16.49 27.53 11.06
C HIS A 4 15.11 27.56 10.42
N ALA A 5 14.89 28.54 9.55
CA ALA A 5 13.76 28.60 8.66
C ALA A 5 13.76 27.37 7.74
N THR A 6 12.61 26.71 7.67
CA THR A 6 12.31 25.68 6.68
C THR A 6 12.11 26.37 5.33
N ASP A 7 13.11 26.30 4.46
CA ASP A 7 12.94 26.75 3.09
C ASP A 7 11.94 25.81 2.38
N PRO A 8 10.94 26.36 1.67
CA PRO A 8 10.03 25.56 0.87
C PRO A 8 10.78 24.92 -0.30
N VAL A 9 10.37 23.71 -0.68
CA VAL A 9 10.90 22.97 -1.84
C VAL A 9 10.66 23.79 -3.11
N THR A 10 11.62 24.64 -3.48
CA THR A 10 11.60 25.38 -4.73
C THR A 10 12.03 24.46 -5.87
N ALA A 11 11.26 24.50 -6.97
CA ALA A 11 11.57 23.82 -8.22
C ALA A 11 13.04 24.07 -8.65
N PRO A 12 13.72 23.07 -9.26
CA PRO A 12 15.13 23.20 -9.59
C PRO A 12 15.33 24.29 -10.64
N THR A 13 16.13 25.29 -10.29
CA THR A 13 16.65 26.28 -11.23
C THR A 13 17.52 25.57 -12.28
N PRO A 14 17.37 25.84 -13.59
CA PRO A 14 18.21 25.21 -14.61
C PRO A 14 19.67 25.64 -14.38
N GLY A 15 20.55 24.70 -14.05
CA GLY A 15 22.00 24.97 -13.90
C GLY A 15 22.66 24.53 -12.59
N ARG A 16 21.93 23.97 -11.60
CA ARG A 16 22.58 23.28 -10.48
C ARG A 16 22.87 21.82 -10.85
N THR A 17 24.13 21.52 -11.10
CA THR A 17 24.64 20.15 -11.27
C THR A 17 24.30 19.33 -10.02
N PHE A 18 23.52 18.27 -10.16
CA PHE A 18 23.12 17.40 -9.06
C PHE A 18 24.37 16.76 -8.42
N GLN A 19 24.73 17.20 -7.21
CA GLN A 19 25.83 16.62 -6.44
C GLN A 19 25.31 15.40 -5.65
N PRO A 20 25.75 14.17 -5.99
CA PRO A 20 25.37 12.99 -5.23
C PRO A 20 26.00 13.01 -3.83
N TYR A 21 25.28 12.47 -2.84
CA TYR A 21 25.74 12.38 -1.44
C TYR A 21 27.07 11.62 -1.30
N ILE A 22 27.28 10.60 -2.14
CA ILE A 22 28.56 9.92 -2.28
C ILE A 22 29.21 10.40 -3.58
N PRO A 23 30.41 11.00 -3.51
CA PRO A 23 31.17 11.37 -4.71
C PRO A 23 31.50 10.15 -5.56
N ALA A 24 31.54 10.30 -6.88
CA ALA A 24 31.92 9.21 -7.80
C ALA A 24 33.34 8.65 -7.56
N THR A 25 34.15 9.32 -6.74
CA THR A 25 35.50 8.88 -6.35
C THR A 25 35.49 7.89 -5.18
N GLN A 26 34.36 7.65 -4.52
CA GLN A 26 34.22 6.68 -3.44
C GLN A 26 33.32 5.52 -3.87
N SER A 27 33.79 4.29 -3.67
CA SER A 27 33.02 3.05 -3.90
C SER A 27 32.81 2.29 -2.57
N PRO A 28 31.98 2.81 -1.65
CA PRO A 28 31.63 2.09 -0.44
C PRO A 28 30.91 0.78 -0.80
N ALA A 29 31.00 -0.23 0.06
CA ALA A 29 30.29 -1.49 -0.16
C ALA A 29 28.78 -1.24 -0.33
N GLU A 30 28.17 -1.80 -1.38
CA GLU A 30 26.74 -1.65 -1.68
C GLU A 30 26.02 -3.00 -1.56
N PHE A 31 26.55 -4.01 -2.25
CA PHE A 31 25.93 -5.32 -2.38
C PHE A 31 26.67 -6.37 -1.54
N THR A 32 26.27 -6.50 -0.27
CA THR A 32 26.87 -7.46 0.66
C THR A 32 25.90 -8.55 1.08
N ALA A 33 26.42 -9.72 1.43
CA ALA A 33 25.60 -10.86 1.86
C ALA A 33 24.72 -10.52 3.08
N LYS A 34 25.24 -9.69 4.02
CA LYS A 34 24.47 -9.21 5.18
C LYS A 34 23.30 -8.30 4.77
N ALA A 35 23.50 -7.41 3.78
CA ALA A 35 22.46 -6.52 3.28
C ALA A 35 21.37 -7.31 2.53
N ILE A 36 21.75 -8.31 1.72
CA ILE A 36 20.79 -9.17 1.02
C ILE A 36 19.98 -10.00 2.01
N ALA A 37 20.64 -10.66 2.96
CA ALA A 37 19.96 -11.50 3.95
C ALA A 37 18.98 -10.69 4.80
N LEU A 38 19.39 -9.50 5.25
CA LEU A 38 18.53 -8.60 6.02
C LEU A 38 17.39 -8.03 5.17
N GLY A 39 17.66 -7.67 3.92
CA GLY A 39 16.66 -7.22 2.96
C GLY A 39 15.58 -8.28 2.71
N ILE A 40 15.97 -9.54 2.49
CA ILE A 40 15.03 -10.65 2.32
C ILE A 40 14.19 -10.86 3.59
N LEU A 41 14.83 -10.83 4.76
CA LEU A 41 14.13 -10.97 6.04
C LEU A 41 13.06 -9.88 6.21
N PHE A 42 13.42 -8.62 6.00
CA PHE A 42 12.46 -7.52 6.08
C PHE A 42 11.42 -7.57 4.96
N GLY A 43 11.79 -7.97 3.75
CA GLY A 43 10.84 -8.17 2.65
C GLY A 43 9.77 -9.21 2.97
N VAL A 44 10.14 -10.32 3.62
CA VAL A 44 9.18 -11.33 4.08
C VAL A 44 8.28 -10.79 5.19
N ILE A 45 8.85 -10.15 6.21
CA ILE A 45 8.09 -9.65 7.37
C ILE A 45 7.13 -8.53 6.97
N PHE A 46 7.64 -7.49 6.29
CA PHE A 46 6.84 -6.36 5.87
C PHE A 46 5.92 -6.72 4.71
N GLY A 47 6.34 -7.61 3.79
CA GLY A 47 5.45 -8.16 2.78
C GLY A 47 4.25 -8.88 3.39
N ALA A 48 4.46 -9.77 4.36
CA ALA A 48 3.36 -10.43 5.08
C ALA A 48 2.45 -9.44 5.81
N SER A 49 3.05 -8.43 6.46
CA SER A 49 2.31 -7.36 7.14
C SER A 49 1.45 -6.55 6.16
N THR A 50 1.99 -6.22 4.99
CA THR A 50 1.27 -5.51 3.91
C THR A 50 0.15 -6.36 3.34
N VAL A 51 0.34 -7.67 3.17
CA VAL A 51 -0.75 -8.57 2.75
C VAL A 51 -1.87 -8.57 3.78
N TYR A 52 -1.53 -8.71 5.05
CA TYR A 52 -2.51 -8.69 6.14
C TYR A 52 -3.28 -7.37 6.20
N LEU A 53 -2.58 -6.24 6.24
CA LEU A 53 -3.20 -4.91 6.29
C LEU A 53 -3.99 -4.63 5.02
N GLY A 54 -3.47 -4.99 3.85
CA GLY A 54 -4.18 -4.80 2.59
C GLY A 54 -5.50 -5.59 2.53
N LEU A 55 -5.53 -6.83 3.02
CA LEU A 55 -6.75 -7.64 3.07
C LEU A 55 -7.72 -7.21 4.19
N ARG A 56 -7.20 -6.75 5.33
CA ARG A 56 -8.03 -6.37 6.49
C ARG A 56 -8.53 -4.92 6.40
N ALA A 57 -7.64 -3.99 6.10
CA ALA A 57 -7.89 -2.55 6.02
C ALA A 57 -8.32 -2.07 4.62
N GLY A 58 -8.09 -2.87 3.57
CA GLY A 58 -8.38 -2.48 2.19
C GLY A 58 -7.38 -1.46 1.61
N LEU A 59 -6.29 -1.19 2.32
CA LEU A 59 -5.26 -0.22 1.96
C LEU A 59 -3.90 -0.70 2.44
N THR A 60 -2.84 -0.28 1.74
CA THR A 60 -1.46 -0.58 2.10
C THR A 60 -0.78 0.67 2.63
N VAL A 61 0.18 0.49 3.54
CA VAL A 61 0.99 1.59 4.09
C VAL A 61 2.43 1.37 3.67
N SER A 62 3.08 2.43 3.21
CA SER A 62 4.50 2.38 2.84
C SER A 62 5.35 1.96 4.05
N ALA A 63 6.06 0.85 3.89
CA ALA A 63 7.01 0.32 4.86
C ALA A 63 8.46 0.80 4.57
N SER A 64 8.70 1.54 3.49
CA SER A 64 10.04 1.94 3.04
C SER A 64 10.83 2.69 4.12
N ILE A 65 10.19 3.66 4.78
CA ILE A 65 10.80 4.49 5.84
C ILE A 65 11.18 3.65 7.07
N PRO A 66 10.27 2.89 7.71
CA PRO A 66 10.63 2.08 8.86
C PRO A 66 11.66 1.00 8.52
N ILE A 67 11.61 0.40 7.33
CA ILE A 67 12.64 -0.55 6.89
C ILE A 67 14.01 0.12 6.84
N ALA A 68 14.11 1.34 6.30
CA ALA A 68 15.37 2.09 6.26
C ALA A 68 15.94 2.33 7.68
N VAL A 69 15.11 2.76 8.63
CA VAL A 69 15.56 2.98 10.03
C VAL A 69 16.01 1.68 10.68
N LEU A 70 15.26 0.60 10.50
CA LEU A 70 15.58 -0.71 11.07
C LEU A 70 16.85 -1.29 10.45
N ALA A 71 17.05 -1.12 9.14
CA ALA A 71 18.25 -1.57 8.42
C ALA A 71 19.52 -0.97 9.04
N ILE A 72 19.55 0.35 9.21
CA ILE A 72 20.68 1.07 9.83
C ILE A 72 20.95 0.53 11.23
N SER A 73 19.89 0.35 12.02
CA SER A 73 19.99 -0.05 13.42
C SER A 73 20.51 -1.47 13.60
N VAL A 74 20.03 -2.39 12.76
CA VAL A 74 20.40 -3.80 12.82
C VAL A 74 21.80 -3.99 12.24
N LEU A 75 22.10 -3.42 11.08
CA LEU A 75 23.44 -3.53 10.48
C LEU A 75 24.53 -2.86 11.32
N LYS A 76 24.22 -1.79 12.06
CA LYS A 76 25.15 -1.18 13.02
C LYS A 76 25.58 -2.16 14.13
N LYS A 77 24.71 -3.10 14.53
CA LYS A 77 25.06 -4.18 15.47
C LYS A 77 25.91 -5.28 14.84
N PHE A 78 25.85 -5.46 13.52
CA PHE A 78 26.62 -6.45 12.76
C PHE A 78 27.93 -5.88 12.17
N GLY A 79 28.56 -4.92 12.86
CA GLY A 79 29.85 -4.36 12.47
C GLY A 79 29.79 -3.09 11.61
N GLY A 80 28.61 -2.44 11.52
CA GLY A 80 28.41 -1.21 10.77
C GLY A 80 27.89 -1.44 9.35
N SER A 81 27.30 -0.41 8.76
CA SER A 81 26.90 -0.40 7.35
C SER A 81 27.12 0.95 6.69
N THR A 82 27.29 0.93 5.37
CA THR A 82 27.28 2.12 4.54
C THR A 82 25.83 2.53 4.24
N ILE A 83 25.61 3.79 3.89
CA ILE A 83 24.30 4.24 3.38
C ILE A 83 23.81 3.41 2.18
N LEU A 84 24.73 2.89 1.35
CA LEU A 84 24.39 2.08 0.17
C LEU A 84 23.95 0.66 0.54
N GLU A 85 24.58 0.03 1.54
CA GLU A 85 24.09 -1.25 2.07
C GLU A 85 22.67 -1.12 2.67
N ASN A 86 22.42 -0.02 3.40
CA ASN A 86 21.10 0.26 3.96
C ASN A 86 20.06 0.55 2.87
N ASN A 87 20.45 1.23 1.79
CA ASN A 87 19.60 1.45 0.62
C ASN A 87 19.24 0.13 -0.08
N ILE A 88 20.19 -0.80 -0.22
CA ILE A 88 19.91 -2.14 -0.76
C ILE A 88 18.91 -2.90 0.12
N VAL A 89 19.09 -2.89 1.45
CA VAL A 89 18.12 -3.50 2.39
C VAL A 89 16.73 -2.89 2.22
N GLN A 90 16.63 -1.56 2.15
CA GLN A 90 15.36 -0.85 1.96
C GLN A 90 14.71 -1.21 0.63
N THR A 91 15.49 -1.23 -0.46
CA THR A 91 14.99 -1.55 -1.80
C THR A 91 14.47 -2.98 -1.88
N ILE A 92 15.19 -3.96 -1.32
CA ILE A 92 14.73 -5.36 -1.27
C ILE A 92 13.48 -5.48 -0.39
N GLY A 93 13.47 -4.81 0.76
CA GLY A 93 12.34 -4.82 1.69
C GLY A 93 11.06 -4.23 1.08
N SER A 94 11.16 -3.08 0.43
CA SER A 94 10.01 -2.41 -0.22
C SER A 94 9.57 -3.11 -1.50
N ALA A 95 10.45 -3.84 -2.20
CA ALA A 95 10.04 -4.68 -3.32
C ALA A 95 9.04 -5.76 -2.90
N GLY A 96 9.15 -6.30 -1.68
CA GLY A 96 8.18 -7.22 -1.11
C GLY A 96 6.79 -6.59 -0.94
N GLU A 97 6.74 -5.30 -0.55
CA GLU A 97 5.49 -4.53 -0.46
C GLU A 97 4.81 -4.37 -1.82
N SER A 98 5.57 -4.02 -2.85
CA SER A 98 5.04 -3.84 -4.23
C SER A 98 4.42 -5.12 -4.78
N VAL A 99 5.07 -6.28 -4.56
CA VAL A 99 4.50 -7.57 -4.96
C VAL A 99 3.27 -7.91 -4.13
N ALA A 100 3.31 -7.69 -2.81
CA ALA A 100 2.17 -7.91 -1.93
C ALA A 100 0.95 -7.11 -2.36
N GLY A 101 1.11 -5.81 -2.68
CA GLY A 101 0.02 -4.97 -3.18
C GLY A 101 -0.62 -5.53 -4.45
N GLY A 102 0.19 -5.95 -5.42
CA GLY A 102 -0.30 -6.58 -6.64
C GLY A 102 -1.14 -7.84 -6.37
N VAL A 103 -0.69 -8.70 -5.45
CA VAL A 103 -1.38 -9.95 -5.08
C VAL A 103 -2.68 -9.67 -4.31
N VAL A 104 -2.65 -8.78 -3.33
CA VAL A 104 -3.79 -8.46 -2.44
C VAL A 104 -5.00 -7.93 -3.21
N PHE A 105 -4.78 -7.10 -4.24
CA PHE A 105 -5.90 -6.51 -4.97
C PHE A 105 -6.41 -7.38 -6.13
N THR A 106 -5.59 -8.29 -6.64
CA THR A 106 -5.95 -9.12 -7.81
C THR A 106 -6.49 -10.48 -7.42
N ILE A 107 -5.85 -11.19 -6.47
CA ILE A 107 -6.22 -12.57 -6.13
C ILE A 107 -7.63 -12.68 -5.55
N PRO A 108 -8.05 -11.85 -4.56
CA PRO A 108 -9.42 -11.93 -4.06
C PRO A 108 -10.45 -11.71 -5.15
N ALA A 109 -10.21 -10.77 -6.08
CA ALA A 109 -11.11 -10.53 -7.20
C ALA A 109 -11.24 -11.78 -8.10
N LEU A 110 -10.12 -12.45 -8.40
CA LEU A 110 -10.14 -13.68 -9.20
C LEU A 110 -10.82 -14.84 -8.45
N ILE A 111 -10.63 -14.96 -7.14
CA ILE A 111 -11.32 -15.96 -6.30
C ILE A 111 -12.84 -15.76 -6.34
N PHE A 112 -13.32 -14.52 -6.31
CA PHE A 112 -14.77 -14.24 -6.37
C PHE A 112 -15.36 -14.36 -7.79
N LEU A 113 -14.55 -14.25 -8.84
CA LEU A 113 -15.02 -14.28 -10.23
C LEU A 113 -15.12 -15.70 -10.81
N VAL A 114 -14.24 -16.62 -10.41
CA VAL A 114 -14.11 -17.94 -11.06
C VAL A 114 -15.15 -18.94 -10.52
N PRO A 115 -15.83 -19.73 -11.38
CA PRO A 115 -16.87 -20.68 -10.97
C PRO A 115 -16.43 -21.77 -9.97
N HIS A 116 -15.14 -22.07 -9.89
CA HIS A 116 -14.54 -23.03 -8.95
C HIS A 116 -13.90 -22.35 -7.73
N GLY A 117 -14.05 -21.02 -7.64
CA GLY A 117 -13.73 -20.21 -6.47
C GLY A 117 -12.37 -20.53 -5.82
N PRO A 118 -12.33 -20.72 -4.49
CA PRO A 118 -11.11 -21.03 -3.74
C PRO A 118 -10.41 -22.34 -4.13
N ALA A 119 -11.11 -23.27 -4.77
CA ALA A 119 -10.54 -24.58 -5.12
C ALA A 119 -9.57 -24.50 -6.32
N TYR A 120 -9.71 -23.45 -7.15
CA TYR A 120 -8.76 -23.19 -8.23
C TYR A 120 -7.44 -22.65 -7.65
N PHE A 121 -7.50 -21.52 -6.92
CA PHE A 121 -6.34 -20.83 -6.36
C PHE A 121 -5.72 -21.55 -5.15
N ASN A 122 -4.98 -22.62 -5.44
CA ASN A 122 -4.13 -23.28 -4.46
C ASN A 122 -2.87 -22.45 -4.16
N TYR A 123 -2.21 -22.73 -3.03
CA TYR A 123 -0.97 -22.05 -2.62
C TYR A 123 0.08 -22.01 -3.73
N THR A 124 0.23 -23.09 -4.49
CA THR A 124 1.18 -23.17 -5.61
C THR A 124 0.84 -22.21 -6.75
N GLN A 125 -0.45 -22.07 -7.09
CA GLN A 125 -0.86 -21.17 -8.17
C GLN A 125 -0.66 -19.71 -7.77
N ILE A 126 -1.03 -19.37 -6.53
CA ILE A 126 -0.80 -18.02 -5.99
C ILE A 126 0.70 -17.72 -5.95
N LEU A 127 1.52 -18.68 -5.52
CA LEU A 127 2.98 -18.55 -5.50
C LEU A 127 3.55 -18.33 -6.91
N LEU A 128 3.18 -19.17 -7.89
CA LEU A 128 3.66 -19.06 -9.27
C LEU A 128 3.21 -17.75 -9.92
N LEU A 129 1.97 -17.31 -9.66
CA LEU A 129 1.44 -16.06 -10.17
C LEU A 129 2.15 -14.84 -9.55
N ALA A 130 2.35 -14.84 -8.23
CA ALA A 130 3.10 -13.81 -7.54
C ALA A 130 4.57 -13.77 -7.99
N PHE A 131 5.17 -14.94 -8.21
CA PHE A 131 6.55 -15.07 -8.69
C PHE A 131 6.70 -14.55 -10.12
N ALA A 132 5.81 -14.97 -11.03
CA ALA A 132 5.81 -14.48 -12.42
C ALA A 132 5.53 -12.97 -12.47
N GLY A 133 4.56 -12.48 -11.69
CA GLY A 133 4.26 -11.05 -11.58
C GLY A 133 5.42 -10.24 -11.01
N GLY A 134 6.12 -10.78 -10.00
CA GLY A 134 7.33 -10.18 -9.44
C GLY A 134 8.47 -10.08 -10.45
N ILE A 135 8.76 -11.16 -11.19
CA ILE A 135 9.76 -11.15 -12.26
C ILE A 135 9.39 -10.13 -13.34
N LEU A 136 8.14 -10.15 -13.80
CA LEU A 136 7.67 -9.20 -14.82
C LEU A 136 7.78 -7.76 -14.34
N GLY A 137 7.44 -7.48 -13.08
CA GLY A 137 7.59 -6.15 -12.47
C GLY A 137 9.04 -5.66 -12.46
N VAL A 138 9.98 -6.53 -12.06
CA VAL A 138 11.42 -6.21 -12.09
C VAL A 138 11.90 -5.95 -13.53
N LEU A 139 11.49 -6.78 -14.49
CA LEU A 139 11.87 -6.61 -15.90
C LEU A 139 11.31 -5.31 -16.49
N MET A 140 10.05 -4.96 -16.17
CA MET A 140 9.41 -3.73 -16.64
C MET A 140 10.00 -2.46 -16.02
N MET A 141 10.75 -2.56 -14.92
CA MET A 141 11.43 -1.41 -14.32
C MET A 141 12.59 -0.90 -15.20
N VAL A 142 13.22 -1.78 -15.99
CA VAL A 142 14.34 -1.42 -16.87
C VAL A 142 13.96 -0.32 -17.89
N PRO A 143 12.89 -0.46 -18.71
CA PRO A 143 12.47 0.60 -19.61
C PRO A 143 11.86 1.81 -18.87
N LEU A 144 11.11 1.57 -17.79
CA LEU A 144 10.44 2.63 -17.04
C LEU A 144 11.41 3.57 -16.32
N ARG A 145 12.58 3.06 -15.90
CA ARG A 145 13.61 3.87 -15.24
C ARG A 145 13.99 5.10 -16.06
N ARG A 146 14.18 4.98 -17.37
CA ARG A 146 14.58 6.12 -18.20
C ARG A 146 13.43 7.12 -18.38
N ALA A 147 12.22 6.61 -18.60
CA ALA A 147 11.04 7.46 -18.77
C ALA A 147 10.75 8.27 -17.50
N LEU A 148 10.72 7.61 -16.34
CA LEU A 148 10.31 8.23 -15.09
C LEU A 148 11.47 8.94 -14.38
N ILE A 149 12.67 8.37 -14.33
CA ILE A 149 13.77 8.93 -13.52
C ILE A 149 14.64 9.91 -14.32
N VAL A 150 14.97 9.58 -15.57
CA VAL A 150 15.93 10.36 -16.36
C VAL A 150 15.25 11.52 -17.09
N LYS A 151 14.13 11.28 -17.76
CA LYS A 151 13.43 12.32 -18.54
C LYS A 151 12.60 13.27 -17.69
N GLU A 152 11.86 12.73 -16.72
CA GLU A 152 11.06 13.53 -15.79
C GLU A 152 11.88 14.02 -14.57
N HIS A 153 13.21 14.06 -14.70
CA HIS A 153 14.10 14.52 -13.65
C HIS A 153 13.80 15.99 -13.30
N GLY A 154 13.40 16.24 -12.06
CA GLY A 154 13.03 17.59 -11.58
C GLY A 154 11.59 18.01 -11.90
N VAL A 155 10.83 17.21 -12.66
CA VAL A 155 9.39 17.44 -12.91
C VAL A 155 8.54 16.62 -11.94
N LEU A 156 8.86 15.34 -11.78
CA LEU A 156 8.16 14.46 -10.84
C LEU A 156 8.71 14.64 -9.42
N PRO A 157 7.87 15.01 -8.43
CA PRO A 157 8.27 14.98 -7.04
C PRO A 157 8.39 13.51 -6.59
N TYR A 158 9.50 13.15 -5.95
CA TYR A 158 9.75 11.83 -5.36
C TYR A 158 9.64 11.87 -3.82
N PRO A 159 8.50 12.24 -3.24
CA PRO A 159 8.41 12.56 -1.81
C PRO A 159 8.83 11.40 -0.91
N GLU A 160 8.44 10.17 -1.25
CA GLU A 160 8.80 8.97 -0.48
C GLU A 160 10.30 8.64 -0.61
N GLY A 161 10.83 8.68 -1.83
CA GLY A 161 12.25 8.42 -2.09
C GLY A 161 13.15 9.45 -1.41
N THR A 162 12.75 10.73 -1.45
CA THR A 162 13.43 11.82 -0.74
C THR A 162 13.37 11.63 0.76
N ALA A 163 12.20 11.30 1.33
CA ALA A 163 12.07 11.03 2.76
C ALA A 163 12.93 9.83 3.21
N CYS A 164 12.96 8.75 2.43
CA CYS A 164 13.81 7.60 2.71
C CYS A 164 15.30 7.98 2.66
N ALA A 165 15.71 8.77 1.67
CA ALA A 165 17.09 9.26 1.57
C ALA A 165 17.47 10.15 2.76
N GLU A 166 16.60 11.07 3.18
CA GLU A 166 16.82 11.90 4.36
C GLU A 166 16.95 11.07 5.65
N VAL A 167 16.13 10.01 5.78
CA VAL A 167 16.19 9.08 6.91
C VAL A 167 17.49 8.27 6.90
N LEU A 168 17.94 7.80 5.74
CA LEU A 168 19.21 7.11 5.59
C LEU A 168 20.39 8.02 5.96
N VAL A 169 20.39 9.28 5.50
CA VAL A 169 21.42 10.29 5.83
C VAL A 169 21.37 10.68 7.31
N ALA A 170 20.17 10.88 7.88
CA ALA A 170 20.01 11.24 9.29
C ALA A 170 20.37 10.07 10.22
N GLY A 171 20.09 8.83 9.80
CA GLY A 171 20.37 7.62 10.55
C GLY A 171 21.87 7.32 10.71
N GLU A 172 22.71 7.76 9.77
CA GLU A 172 24.18 7.73 9.94
C GLU A 172 24.62 8.63 11.11
N ARG A 173 23.91 9.73 11.36
CA ARG A 173 24.28 10.77 12.34
C ARG A 173 23.73 10.55 13.75
N GLY A 174 22.79 9.63 13.99
CA GLY A 174 22.29 9.39 15.34
C GLY A 174 21.24 8.27 15.52
N GLY A 175 21.36 7.52 16.62
CA GLY A 175 20.50 6.36 16.96
C GLY A 175 19.16 6.69 17.65
N LYS A 176 18.79 7.96 17.80
CA LYS A 176 17.50 8.34 18.44
C LYS A 176 16.29 7.90 17.61
N LEU A 177 16.39 7.95 16.28
CA LEU A 177 15.33 7.49 15.37
C LEU A 177 15.07 5.99 15.51
N ALA A 178 16.13 5.19 15.66
CA ALA A 178 16.04 3.76 15.91
C ALA A 178 15.25 3.45 17.19
N ALA A 179 15.60 4.14 18.28
CA ALA A 179 14.92 3.96 19.57
C ALA A 179 13.43 4.27 19.47
N LEU A 180 13.04 5.31 18.74
CA LEU A 180 11.64 5.65 18.49
C LEU A 180 10.92 4.53 17.72
N VAL A 181 11.48 4.02 16.62
CA VAL A 181 10.87 2.95 15.82
C VAL A 181 10.73 1.65 16.63
N PHE A 182 11.76 1.24 17.36
CA PHE A 182 11.69 0.06 18.23
C PHE A 182 10.71 0.23 19.39
N SER A 183 10.63 1.43 19.97
CA SER A 183 9.66 1.71 21.04
C SER A 183 8.22 1.66 20.51
N GLY A 184 7.96 2.21 19.31
CA GLY A 184 6.66 2.15 18.67
C GLY A 184 6.25 0.70 18.34
N LEU A 185 7.17 -0.10 17.80
CA LEU A 185 6.94 -1.52 17.55
C LEU A 185 6.64 -2.27 18.86
N GLY A 186 7.39 -2.00 19.92
CA GLY A 186 7.20 -2.61 21.23
C GLY A 186 5.86 -2.25 21.87
N ILE A 187 5.48 -0.97 21.86
CA ILE A 187 4.19 -0.49 22.40
C ILE A 187 3.04 -1.06 21.58
N GLY A 188 3.14 -1.05 20.25
CA GLY A 188 2.11 -1.62 19.36
C GLY A 188 1.94 -3.12 19.57
N ALA A 189 3.05 -3.86 19.67
CA ALA A 189 3.04 -5.29 19.96
C ALA A 189 2.42 -5.57 21.34
N LEU A 190 2.82 -4.84 22.37
CA LEU A 190 2.27 -4.98 23.72
C LEU A 190 0.76 -4.71 23.73
N TRP A 191 0.30 -3.60 23.13
CA TRP A 191 -1.12 -3.29 23.03
C TRP A 191 -1.89 -4.39 22.34
N LYS A 192 -1.39 -4.88 21.19
CA LYS A 192 -2.05 -5.94 20.43
C LYS A 192 -2.07 -7.26 21.19
N SER A 193 -0.99 -7.60 21.91
CA SER A 193 -0.95 -8.77 22.78
C SER A 193 -1.96 -8.65 23.93
N LEU A 194 -2.05 -7.50 24.60
CA LEU A 194 -3.01 -7.26 25.67
C LEU A 194 -4.47 -7.35 25.19
N SER A 195 -4.75 -6.84 23.99
CA SER A 195 -6.10 -6.88 23.44
C SER A 195 -6.49 -8.26 22.91
N TRP A 196 -5.60 -8.91 22.15
CA TRP A 196 -5.92 -10.14 21.42
C TRP A 196 -5.64 -11.43 22.20
N ILE A 197 -4.54 -11.48 22.97
CA ILE A 197 -4.16 -12.68 23.74
C ILE A 197 -4.85 -12.68 25.10
N PHE A 198 -4.85 -11.54 25.78
CA PHE A 198 -5.36 -11.43 27.14
C PHE A 198 -6.79 -10.90 27.24
N GLY A 199 -7.36 -10.37 26.14
CA GLY A 199 -8.76 -9.90 26.11
C GLY A 199 -9.08 -8.79 27.11
N VAL A 200 -8.07 -7.99 27.50
CA VAL A 200 -8.19 -7.04 28.63
C VAL A 200 -9.24 -5.95 28.36
N PHE A 201 -9.46 -5.61 27.09
CA PHE A 201 -10.43 -4.59 26.67
C PHE A 201 -11.11 -5.00 25.35
N ARG A 202 -12.38 -4.62 25.20
CA ARG A 202 -13.11 -4.82 23.93
C ARG A 202 -12.50 -3.92 22.85
N THR A 203 -12.05 -4.53 21.76
CA THR A 203 -11.51 -3.82 20.60
C THR A 203 -12.60 -3.29 19.69
N GLU A 204 -13.76 -3.93 19.68
CA GLU A 204 -14.90 -3.56 18.84
C GLU A 204 -16.07 -3.12 19.72
N VAL A 205 -16.51 -1.88 19.52
CA VAL A 205 -17.71 -1.34 20.16
C VAL A 205 -18.65 -0.89 19.05
N GLY A 206 -19.78 -1.59 18.93
CA GLY A 206 -20.80 -1.31 17.93
C GLY A 206 -22.17 -1.11 18.58
N HIS A 207 -22.91 -0.12 18.09
CA HIS A 207 -24.31 0.09 18.41
C HIS A 207 -25.11 0.20 17.12
N SER A 208 -26.10 -0.68 16.97
CA SER A 208 -27.06 -0.64 15.87
C SER A 208 -28.38 -0.08 16.38
N ILE A 209 -28.87 0.95 15.69
CA ILE A 209 -30.18 1.54 15.95
C ILE A 209 -31.25 0.51 15.57
N ALA A 210 -32.22 0.32 16.44
CA ALA A 210 -33.34 -0.59 16.21
C ALA A 210 -34.06 -0.24 14.91
N ARG A 211 -34.58 -1.26 14.20
CA ARG A 211 -35.29 -1.07 12.93
C ARG A 211 -36.53 -0.19 13.06
N THR A 212 -37.13 -0.09 14.24
CA THR A 212 -38.28 0.78 14.52
C THR A 212 -37.89 2.23 14.84
N GLY A 213 -36.59 2.55 14.90
CA GLY A 213 -36.09 3.89 15.18
C GLY A 213 -36.09 4.82 13.97
N VAL A 214 -35.69 6.07 14.20
CA VAL A 214 -35.63 7.13 13.16
C VAL A 214 -34.69 6.77 12.00
N LEU A 215 -33.62 6.01 12.29
CA LEU A 215 -32.67 5.49 11.30
C LEU A 215 -32.63 3.96 11.41
N PRO A 216 -33.46 3.23 10.66
CA PRO A 216 -33.54 1.77 10.76
C PRO A 216 -32.20 1.12 10.44
N ASN A 217 -31.73 0.22 11.31
CA ASN A 217 -30.51 -0.57 11.12
C ASN A 217 -29.19 0.24 10.98
N ALA A 218 -29.22 1.58 11.13
CA ALA A 218 -28.02 2.39 11.15
C ALA A 218 -27.08 1.88 12.24
N THR A 219 -25.82 1.65 11.89
CA THR A 219 -24.85 1.04 12.81
C THR A 219 -23.64 1.95 12.93
N VAL A 220 -23.31 2.32 14.17
CA VAL A 220 -22.05 3.00 14.49
C VAL A 220 -21.16 1.98 15.17
N ALA A 221 -20.06 1.63 14.53
CA ALA A 221 -19.07 0.72 15.07
C ALA A 221 -17.68 1.35 15.04
N ILE A 222 -16.93 1.13 16.10
CA ILE A 222 -15.55 1.59 16.25
C ILE A 222 -14.71 0.35 16.52
N ASP A 223 -13.72 0.11 15.66
CA ASP A 223 -12.63 -0.87 15.89
C ASP A 223 -11.39 -0.11 16.35
N ILE A 224 -11.02 -0.29 17.62
CA ILE A 224 -9.86 0.31 18.26
C ILE A 224 -8.68 -0.63 18.06
N SER A 225 -8.03 -0.47 16.91
CA SER A 225 -6.83 -1.25 16.58
C SER A 225 -5.62 -0.34 16.35
N PRO A 226 -4.47 -0.61 16.98
CA PRO A 226 -3.27 0.22 16.86
C PRO A 226 -2.76 0.28 15.41
N GLU A 227 -2.97 -0.78 14.61
CA GLU A 227 -2.64 -0.76 13.20
C GLU A 227 -3.45 0.29 12.41
N TYR A 228 -4.75 0.43 12.65
CA TYR A 228 -5.58 1.44 11.98
C TYR A 228 -5.25 2.86 12.43
N MET A 229 -4.87 3.02 13.69
CA MET A 229 -4.39 4.30 14.21
C MET A 229 -3.06 4.70 13.55
N GLY A 230 -2.13 3.76 13.41
CA GLY A 230 -0.86 3.98 12.72
C GLY A 230 -1.05 4.32 11.24
N VAL A 231 -1.88 3.54 10.54
CA VAL A 231 -2.30 3.82 9.16
C VAL A 231 -2.87 5.24 9.02
N GLY A 232 -3.83 5.60 9.87
CA GLY A 232 -4.49 6.91 9.82
C GLY A 232 -3.53 8.06 10.07
N TYR A 233 -2.54 7.87 10.95
CA TYR A 233 -1.49 8.85 11.21
C TYR A 233 -0.60 9.07 9.98
N VAL A 234 -0.24 7.99 9.27
CA VAL A 234 0.63 8.09 8.07
C VAL A 234 -0.09 8.75 6.89
N ILE A 235 -1.33 8.35 6.63
CA ILE A 235 -2.09 8.85 5.48
C ILE A 235 -2.66 10.27 5.75
N GLY A 236 -2.85 10.62 7.03
CA GLY A 236 -3.22 11.96 7.46
C GLY A 236 -4.73 12.26 7.43
N PRO A 237 -5.15 13.39 8.03
CA PRO A 237 -6.55 13.67 8.34
C PRO A 237 -7.42 13.87 7.09
N ARG A 238 -6.84 14.34 5.98
CA ARG A 238 -7.60 14.60 4.74
C ARG A 238 -8.14 13.30 4.14
N ILE A 239 -7.29 12.30 3.97
CA ILE A 239 -7.68 11.02 3.38
C ILE A 239 -8.46 10.19 4.42
N ALA A 240 -8.05 10.21 5.68
CA ALA A 240 -8.82 9.58 6.76
C ALA A 240 -10.24 10.14 6.82
N GLY A 241 -10.42 11.45 6.67
CA GLY A 241 -11.74 12.10 6.61
C GLY A 241 -12.59 11.62 5.44
N THR A 242 -12.00 11.45 4.24
CA THR A 242 -12.74 10.87 3.10
C THR A 242 -13.15 9.42 3.33
N MET A 243 -12.32 8.63 4.01
CA MET A 243 -12.67 7.25 4.38
C MET A 243 -13.81 7.21 5.41
N VAL A 244 -13.77 8.09 6.42
CA VAL A 244 -14.85 8.24 7.39
C VAL A 244 -16.15 8.64 6.71
N ALA A 245 -16.10 9.58 5.74
CA ALA A 245 -17.26 9.96 4.95
C ALA A 245 -17.86 8.77 4.18
N GLY A 246 -17.02 7.89 3.61
CA GLY A 246 -17.47 6.64 2.98
C GLY A 246 -18.12 5.67 3.98
N GLY A 247 -17.59 5.57 5.20
CA GLY A 247 -18.19 4.80 6.28
C GLY A 247 -19.54 5.34 6.73
N VAL A 248 -19.66 6.67 6.89
CA VAL A 248 -20.93 7.37 7.21
C VAL A 248 -21.94 7.15 6.09
N LEU A 249 -21.56 7.35 4.83
CA LEU A 249 -22.43 7.10 3.68
C LEU A 249 -22.92 5.65 3.66
N SER A 250 -22.04 4.68 3.92
CA SER A 250 -22.40 3.26 3.91
C SER A 250 -23.36 2.92 5.07
N TRP A 251 -22.95 3.20 6.31
CA TRP A 251 -23.61 2.67 7.49
C TRP A 251 -24.74 3.55 8.04
N LEU A 252 -24.71 4.86 7.79
CA LEU A 252 -25.69 5.83 8.33
C LEU A 252 -26.65 6.38 7.28
N VAL A 253 -26.35 6.23 5.98
CA VAL A 253 -27.21 6.73 4.89
C VAL A 253 -27.77 5.59 4.06
N LEU A 254 -26.92 4.78 3.42
CA LEU A 254 -27.36 3.71 2.53
C LEU A 254 -28.08 2.58 3.29
N LEU A 255 -27.58 2.21 4.46
CA LEU A 255 -28.17 1.11 5.24
C LEU A 255 -29.61 1.43 5.70
N PRO A 256 -29.89 2.61 6.29
CA PRO A 256 -31.27 3.01 6.57
C PRO A 256 -32.13 3.14 5.32
N LEU A 257 -31.60 3.74 4.24
CA LEU A 257 -32.33 3.91 2.98
C LEU A 257 -32.80 2.55 2.42
N ILE A 258 -31.91 1.56 2.36
CA ILE A 258 -32.22 0.21 1.89
C ILE A 258 -33.22 -0.47 2.83
N SER A 259 -33.10 -0.25 4.15
CA SER A 259 -34.03 -0.82 5.13
C SER A 259 -35.44 -0.23 4.99
N ILE A 260 -35.56 1.07 4.72
CA ILE A 260 -36.85 1.75 4.48
C ILE A 260 -37.46 1.26 3.17
N MET A 261 -36.70 1.25 2.07
CA MET A 261 -37.18 0.74 0.78
C MET A 261 -37.58 -0.73 0.86
N GLY A 262 -36.77 -1.53 1.56
CA GLY A 262 -36.99 -2.96 1.77
C GLY A 262 -38.27 -3.30 2.54
N ALA A 263 -38.82 -2.37 3.31
CA ALA A 263 -40.12 -2.54 3.96
C ALA A 263 -41.28 -2.58 2.94
N TYR A 264 -41.12 -1.95 1.77
CA TYR A 264 -42.13 -1.92 0.70
C TYR A 264 -41.90 -3.00 -0.35
N ILE A 265 -40.75 -3.68 -0.35
CA ILE A 265 -40.42 -4.74 -1.29
C ILE A 265 -40.82 -6.09 -0.66
N THR A 266 -41.97 -6.61 -1.08
CA THR A 266 -42.54 -7.87 -0.57
C THR A 266 -42.04 -9.12 -1.29
N VAL A 267 -41.08 -8.98 -2.21
CA VAL A 267 -40.48 -10.07 -2.97
C VAL A 267 -38.97 -10.12 -2.72
N PRO A 268 -38.33 -11.30 -2.77
CA PRO A 268 -36.87 -11.38 -2.70
C PRO A 268 -36.20 -10.51 -3.77
N PHE A 269 -35.38 -9.54 -3.36
CA PHE A 269 -34.69 -8.63 -4.26
C PHE A 269 -33.25 -9.10 -4.50
N PRO A 270 -32.82 -9.32 -5.76
CA PRO A 270 -31.44 -9.73 -6.07
C PRO A 270 -30.39 -8.71 -5.56
N PRO A 271 -29.18 -9.15 -5.16
CA PRO A 271 -28.62 -10.49 -5.31
C PRO A 271 -28.94 -11.42 -4.14
N ILE A 272 -29.46 -12.62 -4.47
CA ILE A 272 -29.67 -13.70 -3.49
C ILE A 272 -28.36 -14.47 -3.35
N THR A 273 -27.55 -14.09 -2.37
CA THR A 273 -26.32 -14.84 -2.04
C THR A 273 -26.67 -16.13 -1.30
N SER A 274 -25.78 -17.12 -1.33
CA SER A 274 -25.99 -18.39 -0.62
C SER A 274 -26.32 -18.22 0.87
N ALA A 275 -25.76 -17.18 1.50
CA ALA A 275 -26.03 -16.84 2.90
C ALA A 275 -27.45 -16.30 3.16
N ASN A 276 -28.13 -15.78 2.14
CA ASN A 276 -29.47 -15.19 2.22
C ASN A 276 -30.52 -15.99 1.41
N ALA A 277 -30.13 -17.15 0.87
CA ALA A 277 -30.95 -17.96 -0.02
C ALA A 277 -32.09 -18.71 0.70
N LEU A 278 -31.94 -18.96 2.00
CA LEU A 278 -32.94 -19.68 2.79
C LEU A 278 -33.09 -19.07 4.18
N ASN A 279 -34.27 -18.53 4.46
CA ASN A 279 -34.69 -18.18 5.81
C ASN A 279 -35.21 -19.45 6.49
N ALA A 280 -34.55 -19.87 7.58
CA ALA A 280 -34.91 -21.08 8.32
C ALA A 280 -36.33 -21.04 8.93
N ALA A 281 -36.91 -19.84 9.09
CA ALA A 281 -38.26 -19.66 9.63
C ALA A 281 -39.36 -19.77 8.58
N THR A 282 -39.09 -19.39 7.32
CA THR A 282 -40.12 -19.30 6.26
C THR A 282 -39.89 -20.27 5.09
N GLY A 283 -38.70 -20.87 4.99
CA GLY A 283 -38.32 -21.74 3.88
C GLY A 283 -38.17 -21.00 2.54
N GLN A 284 -38.23 -19.66 2.55
CA GLN A 284 -38.11 -18.80 1.38
C GLN A 284 -36.83 -17.95 1.46
N PRO A 285 -36.37 -17.34 0.35
CA PRO A 285 -35.25 -16.41 0.39
C PRO A 285 -35.55 -15.21 1.30
N PHE A 286 -34.53 -14.70 2.00
CA PHE A 286 -34.71 -13.58 2.92
C PHE A 286 -35.25 -12.34 2.19
N LEU A 287 -36.31 -11.74 2.75
CA LEU A 287 -36.73 -10.40 2.33
C LEU A 287 -35.80 -9.35 2.98
N ILE A 288 -35.64 -8.19 2.35
CA ILE A 288 -34.84 -7.09 2.93
C ILE A 288 -35.41 -6.68 4.29
N SER A 289 -36.75 -6.76 4.44
CA SER A 289 -37.46 -6.54 5.70
C SER A 289 -37.16 -7.56 6.80
N GLU A 290 -36.44 -8.65 6.52
CA GLU A 290 -36.04 -9.68 7.49
C GLU A 290 -34.54 -9.62 7.79
N MET A 291 -33.75 -8.91 6.98
CA MET A 291 -32.28 -8.88 7.07
C MET A 291 -31.74 -7.95 8.15
N GLY A 292 -30.83 -8.46 9.00
CA GLY A 292 -30.09 -7.64 9.95
C GLY A 292 -29.08 -6.69 9.27
N PRO A 293 -28.50 -5.72 10.01
CA PRO A 293 -27.58 -4.72 9.45
C PRO A 293 -26.38 -5.32 8.68
N GLY A 294 -25.75 -6.36 9.23
CA GLY A 294 -24.62 -7.03 8.58
C GLY A 294 -24.99 -7.82 7.31
N GLN A 295 -26.22 -8.32 7.23
CA GLN A 295 -26.71 -9.02 6.03
C GLN A 295 -27.00 -8.01 4.91
N ILE A 296 -27.63 -6.88 5.22
CA ILE A 296 -27.86 -5.79 4.26
C ILE A 296 -26.52 -5.24 3.75
N TRP A 297 -25.56 -5.03 4.64
CA TRP A 297 -24.23 -4.54 4.26
C TRP A 297 -23.51 -5.49 3.31
N SER A 298 -23.47 -6.79 3.62
CA SER A 298 -22.75 -7.77 2.81
C SER A 298 -23.43 -8.04 1.46
N ALA A 299 -24.77 -8.01 1.41
CA ALA A 299 -25.54 -8.34 0.21
C ALA A 299 -25.74 -7.18 -0.76
N TYR A 300 -25.78 -5.92 -0.29
CA TYR A 300 -26.07 -4.77 -1.14
C TYR A 300 -24.96 -3.73 -1.10
N ILE A 301 -24.63 -3.22 0.08
CA ILE A 301 -23.69 -2.09 0.23
C ILE A 301 -22.30 -2.47 -0.29
N ARG A 302 -21.85 -3.71 -0.03
CA ARG A 302 -20.55 -4.20 -0.53
C ARG A 302 -20.45 -4.15 -2.06
N TYR A 303 -21.52 -4.49 -2.79
CA TYR A 303 -21.53 -4.43 -4.26
C TYR A 303 -21.63 -2.99 -4.79
N ILE A 304 -22.39 -2.12 -4.11
CA ILE A 304 -22.41 -0.68 -4.43
C ILE A 304 -21.01 -0.09 -4.26
N GLY A 305 -20.32 -0.43 -3.16
CA GLY A 305 -18.94 -0.05 -2.91
C GLY A 305 -17.98 -0.59 -3.98
N ALA A 306 -18.11 -1.86 -4.36
CA ALA A 306 -17.31 -2.45 -5.43
C ALA A 306 -17.52 -1.72 -6.78
N GLY A 307 -18.76 -1.33 -7.10
CA GLY A 307 -19.07 -0.52 -8.28
C GLY A 307 -18.45 0.87 -8.22
N ALA A 308 -18.47 1.53 -7.06
CA ALA A 308 -17.81 2.82 -6.87
C ALA A 308 -16.29 2.73 -7.04
N VAL A 309 -15.66 1.68 -6.52
CA VAL A 309 -14.22 1.41 -6.70
C VAL A 309 -13.89 1.16 -8.17
N LEU A 310 -14.71 0.38 -8.88
CA LEU A 310 -14.55 0.13 -10.32
C LEU A 310 -14.67 1.43 -11.12
N ALA A 311 -15.67 2.26 -10.84
CA ALA A 311 -15.84 3.55 -11.49
C ALA A 311 -14.64 4.48 -11.26
N ALA A 312 -14.16 4.58 -10.01
CA ALA A 312 -12.97 5.35 -9.68
C ALA A 312 -11.72 4.83 -10.42
N GLY A 313 -11.58 3.50 -10.51
CA GLY A 313 -10.50 2.85 -11.27
C GLY A 313 -10.53 3.18 -12.75
N LEU A 314 -11.70 3.10 -13.40
CA LEU A 314 -11.86 3.44 -14.81
C LEU A 314 -11.61 4.93 -15.09
N ILE A 315 -12.09 5.83 -14.23
CA ILE A 315 -11.85 7.28 -14.33
C ILE A 315 -10.35 7.56 -14.22
N THR A 316 -9.66 6.93 -13.26
CA THR A 316 -8.22 7.10 -13.04
C THR A 316 -7.43 6.56 -14.23
N LEU A 317 -7.80 5.38 -14.73
CA LEU A 317 -7.20 4.78 -15.93
C LEU A 317 -7.36 5.74 -17.12
N GLY A 318 -8.57 6.24 -17.37
CA GLY A 318 -8.84 7.20 -18.43
C GLY A 318 -8.00 8.48 -18.34
N ARG A 319 -7.78 9.01 -17.12
CA ARG A 319 -6.91 10.18 -16.89
C ARG A 319 -5.43 9.87 -17.10
N SER A 320 -4.98 8.66 -16.76
CA SER A 320 -3.58 8.23 -16.89
C SER A 320 -3.21 7.69 -18.27
N LEU A 321 -4.21 7.34 -19.09
CA LEU A 321 -4.01 6.73 -20.41
C LEU A 321 -3.10 7.54 -21.33
N PRO A 322 -3.20 8.89 -21.43
CA PRO A 322 -2.30 9.67 -22.28
C PRO A 322 -0.83 9.52 -21.89
N THR A 323 -0.52 9.53 -20.59
CA THR A 323 0.84 9.36 -20.06
C THR A 323 1.36 7.94 -20.28
N ILE A 324 0.49 6.93 -20.14
CA ILE A 324 0.86 5.53 -20.41
C ILE A 324 1.20 5.34 -21.88
N VAL A 325 0.36 5.88 -22.78
CA VAL A 325 0.56 5.77 -24.23
C VAL A 325 1.81 6.53 -24.68
N SER A 326 2.06 7.74 -24.17
CA SER A 326 3.30 8.47 -24.49
C SER A 326 4.54 7.69 -24.02
N SER A 327 4.52 7.19 -22.79
CA SER A 327 5.61 6.40 -22.22
C SER A 327 5.85 5.11 -22.99
N ALA A 328 4.80 4.39 -23.39
CA ALA A 328 4.90 3.15 -24.17
C ALA A 328 5.42 3.40 -25.59
N ARG A 329 4.90 4.42 -26.28
CA ARG A 329 5.35 4.82 -27.62
C ARG A 329 6.83 5.16 -27.60
N GLU A 330 7.27 5.92 -26.60
CA GLU A 330 8.66 6.30 -26.44
C GLU A 330 9.57 5.15 -26.03
N GLY A 331 9.08 4.22 -25.21
CA GLY A 331 9.79 2.98 -24.89
C GLY A 331 10.09 2.19 -26.15
N VAL A 332 9.07 1.95 -26.98
CA VAL A 332 9.20 1.22 -28.27
C VAL A 332 10.11 1.95 -29.25
N MET A 333 10.02 3.27 -29.37
CA MET A 333 10.93 4.05 -30.23
C MET A 333 12.37 4.09 -29.68
N GLY A 334 12.54 4.04 -28.36
CA GLY A 334 13.83 4.01 -27.68
C GLY A 334 14.57 2.67 -27.83
N PHE A 335 13.86 1.56 -27.99
CA PHE A 335 14.46 0.23 -28.24
C PHE A 335 15.27 0.19 -29.56
N GLY A 336 14.86 0.93 -30.60
CA GLY A 336 15.61 1.02 -31.86
C GLY A 336 16.95 1.75 -31.74
N VAL A 337 17.08 2.68 -30.78
CA VAL A 337 18.31 3.44 -30.53
C VAL A 337 19.25 2.71 -29.56
N TRP A 338 18.71 1.82 -28.73
CA TRP A 338 19.47 1.00 -27.77
C TRP A 338 20.46 0.04 -28.45
N ALA A 339 20.07 -0.58 -29.56
CA ALA A 339 20.97 -1.46 -30.34
C ALA A 339 22.19 -0.70 -30.91
N LEU A 340 22.09 0.62 -31.11
CA LEU A 340 23.19 1.43 -31.66
C LEU A 340 24.11 2.05 -30.60
N ARG A 341 23.67 2.17 -29.33
CA ARG A 341 24.39 2.90 -28.26
C ARG A 341 25.01 2.04 -27.16
N ALA A 342 24.93 0.71 -27.26
CA ALA A 342 25.53 -0.22 -26.31
C ALA A 342 27.08 -0.13 -26.16
N ALA A 343 27.75 0.78 -26.87
CA ALA A 343 29.20 0.97 -26.83
C ALA A 343 29.68 2.11 -25.91
N LEU A 344 28.82 3.00 -25.39
CA LEU A 344 29.27 4.11 -24.57
C LEU A 344 29.05 3.83 -23.08
N ARG A 345 30.19 3.60 -22.41
CA ARG A 345 30.38 3.24 -21.00
C ARG A 345 30.02 4.36 -20.01
N THR A 346 29.42 5.43 -20.51
CA THR A 346 29.15 6.70 -19.84
C THR A 346 27.83 6.73 -19.04
N GLU A 347 27.01 5.68 -19.15
CA GLU A 347 25.87 5.41 -18.25
C GLU A 347 26.19 4.39 -17.13
N ARG A 348 27.45 3.95 -17.00
CA ARG A 348 27.89 3.02 -15.93
C ARG A 348 28.51 3.69 -14.72
N ASP A 349 29.10 4.85 -14.88
CA ASP A 349 29.52 5.78 -13.81
C ASP A 349 29.50 7.15 -14.49
N LYS A 350 29.02 8.20 -13.82
CA LYS A 350 28.95 9.54 -14.43
C LYS A 350 30.28 9.93 -15.07
N ASP A 351 30.22 10.33 -16.33
CA ASP A 351 31.31 10.93 -17.09
C ASP A 351 32.08 12.02 -16.35
N ASP A 352 33.35 12.13 -16.75
CA ASP A 352 34.11 13.36 -16.78
C ASP A 352 34.62 13.92 -15.45
N ALA A 353 35.60 13.20 -14.92
CA ALA A 353 36.76 13.85 -14.33
C ALA A 353 37.68 14.54 -15.37
N ARG A 354 37.35 14.58 -16.67
CA ARG A 354 38.32 14.96 -17.71
C ARG A 354 37.64 15.48 -18.98
N ASP A 355 37.28 16.75 -18.97
CA ASP A 355 37.58 17.62 -20.12
C ASP A 355 37.88 19.03 -19.56
N ASN A 356 39.19 19.29 -19.42
CA ASN A 356 39.92 20.47 -18.91
C ASN A 356 39.82 20.83 -17.42
#